data_AF-A0A1A8JE82-F1
#
_entry.id   AF-A0A1A8JE82-F1
#
_cell.length_a   1.000
_cell.length_b   1.000
_cell.length_c   1.000
_cell.angle_alpha   90.00
_cell.angle_beta   90.00
_cell.angle_gamma   90.00
#
_symmetry.space_group_name_H-M   'P 1'
#
loop_
_entity.id
_entity.type
_entity.pdbx_description
1 polymer ?
#
loop_
_entity_poly.entity_id
_entity_poly.type
_entity_poly.pdbx_seq_one_letter_code
_entity_poly.pdbx_strand_id
1 'polypeptide(L)'
;MAITEGRLIMNGLRSAVSKGKRGRMGTVETSASTRKRSKQAVKEEDTTPPVPQSSFHTFSDPADVVQLRSQLLSWYDKEKRELPWRTLALAESDINIRTYAVWVSEIMLQQTQVATVKEYYKRWLKKWPTVQDLAAATIEEVNQMWSGLGYYSRGRRLHEGAQKVVLELKGRMPRTVDDLLKQLPGVGRYTAAAVGSIALGQVTGAVDGNVIRVLCRVRAIGADSTRPTVTEALWNLSNLLVDPERPG
;
A
#
# COMPACT_ATOMS: atom_id res chain seq x y z
N MET A 1 -32.57 43.47 -46.31
CA MET A 1 -31.10 43.54 -46.12
C MET A 1 -30.66 42.20 -45.54
N ALA A 2 -29.94 41.32 -46.25
CA ALA A 2 -28.64 41.48 -46.95
C ALA A 2 -27.45 41.25 -45.96
N ILE A 3 -26.45 40.34 -46.09
CA ILE A 3 -25.67 39.68 -47.20
C ILE A 3 -24.19 40.16 -47.05
N THR A 4 -23.12 39.34 -46.93
CA THR A 4 -22.95 37.85 -46.93
C THR A 4 -21.63 37.37 -46.30
N GLU A 5 -21.63 36.14 -45.75
CA GLU A 5 -20.55 35.13 -45.78
C GLU A 5 -19.21 35.27 -44.99
N GLY A 6 -18.55 34.11 -44.82
CA GLY A 6 -17.24 33.90 -44.20
C GLY A 6 -16.94 32.41 -43.96
N ARG A 7 -16.51 31.67 -45.00
CA ARG A 7 -16.52 30.19 -45.05
C ARG A 7 -15.12 29.59 -45.19
N LEU A 8 -14.79 28.54 -44.42
CA LEU A 8 -13.75 27.58 -44.80
C LEU A 8 -13.95 26.21 -44.11
N ILE A 9 -13.84 25.13 -44.89
CA ILE A 9 -13.89 23.72 -44.49
C ILE A 9 -12.79 22.99 -45.28
N MET A 10 -12.09 22.04 -44.68
CA MET A 10 -11.42 20.97 -45.44
C MET A 10 -11.76 19.60 -44.86
N ASN A 11 -12.25 18.72 -45.73
CA ASN A 11 -12.57 17.32 -45.42
C ASN A 11 -11.39 16.40 -45.76
N GLY A 12 -11.25 15.30 -45.03
CA GLY A 12 -10.35 14.20 -45.37
C GLY A 12 -11.09 12.88 -45.54
N LEU A 13 -11.58 12.58 -46.74
CA LEU A 13 -12.11 11.25 -47.07
C LEU A 13 -10.97 10.28 -47.43
N ARG A 14 -11.13 9.00 -47.08
CA ARG A 14 -10.30 7.90 -47.57
C ARG A 14 -10.95 7.25 -48.80
N SER A 15 -10.12 6.74 -49.71
CA SER A 15 -10.51 5.78 -50.75
C SER A 15 -9.44 4.69 -50.89
N ALA A 16 -9.72 3.63 -51.63
CA ALA A 16 -8.91 2.41 -51.74
C ALA A 16 -8.81 1.93 -53.22
N VAL A 17 -8.38 0.66 -53.43
CA VAL A 17 -8.25 -0.03 -54.74
C VAL A 17 -6.96 0.40 -55.50
N SER A 18 -6.17 -0.42 -56.22
CA SER A 18 -6.33 -1.80 -56.76
C SER A 18 -5.01 -2.65 -56.71
N LYS A 19 -4.99 -3.85 -57.31
CA LYS A 19 -3.80 -4.72 -57.55
C LYS A 19 -3.48 -4.84 -59.07
N GLY A 20 -2.20 -4.98 -59.45
CA GLY A 20 -1.75 -5.19 -60.85
C GLY A 20 -0.52 -6.11 -61.02
N LYS A 21 -0.20 -6.52 -62.28
CA LYS A 21 0.91 -7.41 -62.75
C LYS A 21 1.30 -6.99 -64.19
N ARG A 22 2.42 -7.35 -64.85
CA ARG A 22 3.57 -8.29 -64.72
C ARG A 22 4.91 -7.50 -64.86
N GLY A 23 6.14 -8.04 -64.81
CA GLY A 23 6.67 -9.40 -64.63
C GLY A 23 7.59 -9.87 -65.79
N ARG A 24 8.77 -10.47 -65.48
CA ARG A 24 10.03 -10.60 -66.28
C ARG A 24 10.83 -9.28 -66.33
N MET A 25 12.18 -9.23 -66.33
CA MET A 25 13.27 -10.25 -66.28
C MET A 25 14.56 -9.56 -65.72
N GLY A 26 15.62 -10.23 -65.24
CA GLY A 26 15.83 -11.65 -64.93
C GLY A 26 17.30 -12.10 -65.10
N THR A 27 18.07 -12.20 -64.01
CA THR A 27 19.49 -12.65 -63.95
C THR A 27 19.70 -13.57 -62.73
N VAL A 28 20.16 -14.81 -62.94
CA VAL A 28 21.53 -15.34 -62.70
C VAL A 28 21.91 -15.46 -61.22
N GLU A 29 22.34 -16.68 -60.86
CA GLU A 29 22.54 -17.14 -59.48
C GLU A 29 23.91 -16.74 -58.89
N THR A 30 23.99 -16.70 -57.56
CA THR A 30 25.25 -16.94 -56.83
C THR A 30 24.92 -17.61 -55.49
N SER A 31 25.70 -18.61 -55.10
CA SER A 31 25.31 -19.57 -54.06
C SER A 31 25.61 -19.08 -52.63
N ALA A 32 24.65 -19.32 -51.72
CA ALA A 32 24.81 -18.98 -50.31
C ALA A 32 25.68 -20.00 -49.57
N SER A 33 26.73 -19.52 -48.88
CA SER A 33 27.56 -20.34 -47.98
C SER A 33 27.43 -19.85 -46.54
N THR A 34 26.36 -20.30 -45.86
CA THR A 34 26.03 -19.88 -44.49
C THR A 34 26.92 -20.59 -43.47
N ARG A 35 28.10 -20.05 -43.20
CA ARG A 35 28.95 -20.49 -42.08
C ARG A 35 28.23 -20.23 -40.74
N LYS A 36 27.57 -21.26 -40.19
CA LYS A 36 27.10 -21.29 -38.80
C LYS A 36 28.28 -21.05 -37.87
N ARG A 37 28.34 -19.88 -37.22
CA ARG A 37 29.32 -19.58 -36.17
C ARG A 37 28.64 -19.76 -34.81
N SER A 38 28.82 -20.93 -34.21
CA SER A 38 28.29 -21.26 -32.89
C SER A 38 28.94 -20.39 -31.81
N LYS A 39 28.23 -19.35 -31.36
CA LYS A 39 28.55 -18.69 -30.09
C LYS A 39 27.95 -19.52 -28.97
N GLN A 40 28.79 -20.26 -28.24
CA GLN A 40 28.44 -20.65 -26.87
C GLN A 40 28.34 -19.35 -26.05
N ALA A 41 27.18 -19.12 -25.44
CA ALA A 41 27.07 -18.10 -24.41
C ALA A 41 27.73 -18.67 -23.15
N VAL A 42 28.86 -18.08 -22.75
CA VAL A 42 29.40 -18.34 -21.41
C VAL A 42 28.37 -17.80 -20.43
N LYS A 43 27.83 -18.69 -19.60
CA LYS A 43 26.92 -18.33 -18.52
C LYS A 43 27.81 -17.91 -17.35
N GLU A 44 28.04 -16.61 -17.21
CA GLU A 44 28.69 -16.08 -16.01
C GLU A 44 27.77 -16.37 -14.81
N GLU A 45 28.18 -17.32 -13.98
CA GLU A 45 27.53 -17.54 -12.69
C GLU A 45 28.01 -16.45 -11.75
N ASP A 46 27.08 -15.53 -11.41
CA ASP A 46 27.27 -14.47 -10.43
C ASP A 46 27.54 -15.09 -9.06
N THR A 47 28.82 -15.38 -8.85
CA THR A 47 29.41 -15.96 -7.66
C THR A 47 29.87 -14.85 -6.71
N THR A 48 29.08 -13.78 -6.62
CA THR A 48 29.21 -12.83 -5.53
C THR A 48 29.04 -13.57 -4.20
N PRO A 49 30.07 -13.58 -3.31
CA PRO A 49 29.90 -14.15 -1.98
C PRO A 49 28.82 -13.34 -1.24
N PRO A 50 28.07 -13.95 -0.30
CA PRO A 50 27.03 -13.26 0.44
C PRO A 50 27.63 -12.05 1.15
N VAL A 51 27.27 -10.85 0.68
CA VAL A 51 27.78 -9.58 1.21
C VAL A 51 27.54 -9.56 2.72
N PRO A 52 28.59 -9.39 3.56
CA PRO A 52 28.41 -9.37 5.00
C PRO A 52 27.36 -8.34 5.40
N GLN A 53 26.32 -8.79 6.11
CA GLN A 53 25.29 -7.88 6.63
C GLN A 53 25.96 -6.94 7.62
N SER A 54 26.15 -5.68 7.22
CA SER A 54 26.87 -4.69 8.02
C SER A 54 26.18 -4.49 9.37
N SER A 55 26.83 -4.96 10.44
CA SER A 55 26.34 -4.88 11.82
C SER A 55 26.00 -3.45 12.26
N PHE A 56 26.66 -2.47 11.66
CA PHE A 56 26.42 -1.03 11.85
C PHE A 56 24.98 -0.60 11.51
N HIS A 57 24.37 -1.20 10.48
CA HIS A 57 23.00 -0.88 10.05
C HIS A 57 21.91 -1.60 10.85
N THR A 58 22.27 -2.41 11.86
CA THR A 58 21.33 -3.12 12.73
C THR A 58 21.61 -2.88 14.21
N PHE A 59 20.71 -3.35 15.07
CA PHE A 59 20.83 -3.31 16.52
C PHE A 59 21.51 -4.60 16.98
N SER A 60 22.85 -4.56 17.08
CA SER A 60 23.64 -5.75 17.43
C SER A 60 23.67 -6.03 18.94
N ASP A 61 23.48 -5.00 19.77
CA ASP A 61 23.32 -5.14 21.22
C ASP A 61 21.83 -5.09 21.60
N PRO A 62 21.28 -6.09 22.32
CA PRO A 62 19.94 -6.02 22.89
C PRO A 62 19.70 -4.81 23.80
N ALA A 63 20.73 -4.26 24.43
CA ALA A 63 20.63 -3.06 25.27
C ALA A 63 20.21 -1.82 24.45
N ASP A 64 20.74 -1.63 23.23
CA ASP A 64 20.30 -0.56 22.32
C ASP A 64 18.79 -0.63 22.07
N VAL A 65 18.25 -1.84 21.90
CA VAL A 65 16.83 -2.08 21.59
C VAL A 65 15.96 -1.72 22.80
N VAL A 66 16.34 -2.18 24.00
CA VAL A 66 15.63 -1.86 25.25
C VAL A 66 15.68 -0.36 25.55
N GLN A 67 16.84 0.27 25.36
CA GLN A 67 17.00 1.72 25.56
C GLN A 67 16.16 2.53 24.57
N LEU A 68 16.17 2.18 23.28
CA LEU A 68 15.38 2.88 22.27
C LEU A 68 13.87 2.73 22.52
N ARG A 69 13.39 1.52 22.84
CA ARG A 69 11.98 1.28 23.22
C ARG A 69 11.58 2.16 24.40
N SER A 70 12.36 2.13 25.49
CA SER A 70 12.11 2.91 26.70
C SER A 70 12.04 4.43 26.41
N GLN A 71 13.01 4.97 25.66
CA GLN A 71 13.04 6.38 25.30
C GLN A 71 11.88 6.78 24.38
N LEU A 72 11.58 5.98 23.35
CA LEU A 72 10.51 6.25 22.40
C LEU A 72 9.12 6.19 23.07
N LEU A 73 8.87 5.20 23.93
CA LEU A 73 7.61 5.07 24.67
C LEU A 73 7.45 6.17 25.72
N SER A 74 8.51 6.52 26.46
CA SER A 74 8.49 7.62 27.43
C SER A 74 8.28 9.00 26.79
N TRP A 75 8.78 9.20 25.56
CA TRP A 75 8.45 10.37 24.74
C TRP A 75 6.99 10.31 24.27
N TYR A 76 6.56 9.17 23.72
CA TYR A 76 5.21 8.99 23.20
C TYR A 76 4.14 9.25 24.26
N ASP A 77 4.30 8.77 25.49
CA ASP A 77 3.29 8.98 26.53
C ASP A 77 3.15 10.43 27.01
N LYS A 78 4.15 11.28 26.74
CA LYS A 78 4.12 12.73 27.03
C LYS A 78 3.62 13.54 25.83
N GLU A 79 4.08 13.20 24.62
CA GLU A 79 3.94 14.01 23.41
C GLU A 79 2.91 13.47 22.40
N LYS A 80 2.20 12.36 22.71
CA LYS A 80 1.18 11.80 21.83
C LYS A 80 0.03 12.79 21.63
N ARG A 81 -0.19 13.17 20.38
CA ARG A 81 -1.38 13.92 19.95
C ARG A 81 -2.65 13.10 20.23
N GLU A 82 -3.65 13.77 20.79
CA GLU A 82 -5.02 13.26 20.89
C GLU A 82 -5.67 13.11 19.51
N LEU A 83 -6.06 11.88 19.19
CA LEU A 83 -6.63 11.45 17.91
C LEU A 83 -7.80 10.49 18.20
N PRO A 84 -9.01 10.70 17.65
CA PRO A 84 -10.20 9.92 18.04
C PRO A 84 -10.05 8.40 17.91
N TRP A 85 -9.31 7.94 16.89
CA TRP A 85 -9.03 6.52 16.67
C TRP A 85 -8.12 5.90 17.74
N ARG A 86 -7.20 6.67 18.33
CA ARG A 86 -6.37 6.21 19.46
C ARG A 86 -7.19 6.11 20.73
N THR A 87 -8.01 7.13 21.01
CA THR A 87 -8.90 7.15 22.17
C THR A 87 -9.84 5.94 22.14
N LEU A 88 -10.42 5.64 20.97
CA LEU A 88 -11.27 4.46 20.77
C LEU A 88 -10.48 3.15 20.89
N ALA A 89 -9.32 3.02 20.24
CA ALA A 89 -8.50 1.80 20.30
C ALA A 89 -8.04 1.44 21.73
N LEU A 90 -7.91 2.42 22.62
CA LEU A 90 -7.59 2.21 24.04
C LEU A 90 -8.82 1.95 24.92
N ALA A 91 -9.98 2.53 24.59
CA ALA A 91 -11.19 2.47 25.42
C ALA A 91 -12.17 1.35 25.03
N GLU A 92 -12.16 0.90 23.77
CA GLU A 92 -13.15 -0.07 23.29
C GLU A 92 -12.80 -1.50 23.70
N SER A 93 -13.71 -2.13 24.43
CA SER A 93 -13.60 -3.52 24.86
C SER A 93 -13.87 -4.51 23.73
N ASP A 94 -14.89 -4.27 22.88
CA ASP A 94 -15.22 -5.19 21.78
C ASP A 94 -14.13 -5.11 20.69
N ILE A 95 -13.34 -6.16 20.67
CA ILE A 95 -12.23 -6.38 19.76
C ILE A 95 -12.63 -6.31 18.27
N ASN A 96 -13.88 -6.61 17.88
CA ASN A 96 -14.37 -6.41 16.51
C ASN A 96 -14.60 -4.92 16.22
N ILE A 97 -15.29 -4.21 17.11
CA ILE A 97 -15.54 -2.76 16.97
C ILE A 97 -14.21 -2.02 16.92
N ARG A 98 -13.28 -2.34 17.84
CA ARG A 98 -11.91 -1.81 17.89
C ARG A 98 -11.12 -2.10 16.61
N THR A 99 -11.12 -3.33 16.10
CA THR A 99 -10.40 -3.69 14.85
C THR A 99 -10.99 -2.97 13.63
N TYR A 100 -12.31 -2.91 13.53
CA TYR A 100 -13.01 -2.14 12.50
C TYR A 100 -12.67 -0.64 12.58
N ALA A 101 -12.77 -0.05 13.77
CA ALA A 101 -12.52 1.37 13.99
C ALA A 101 -11.06 1.77 13.72
N VAL A 102 -10.06 0.94 14.02
CA VAL A 102 -8.66 1.19 13.66
C VAL A 102 -8.46 1.05 12.15
N TRP A 103 -9.04 0.03 11.52
CA TRP A 103 -8.99 -0.17 10.07
C TRP A 103 -9.59 1.00 9.28
N VAL A 104 -10.73 1.55 9.73
CA VAL A 104 -11.33 2.77 9.16
C VAL A 104 -10.34 3.94 9.19
N SER A 105 -9.66 4.20 10.31
CA SER A 105 -8.67 5.29 10.39
C SER A 105 -7.49 5.07 9.46
N GLU A 106 -6.96 3.85 9.37
CA GLU A 106 -5.82 3.55 8.49
C GLU A 106 -6.16 3.72 7.01
N ILE A 107 -7.34 3.27 6.57
CA ILE A 107 -7.79 3.51 5.18
C ILE A 107 -8.05 5.00 4.93
N MET A 108 -8.57 5.77 5.91
CA MET A 108 -8.74 7.22 5.76
C MET A 108 -7.42 8.00 5.73
N LEU A 109 -6.40 7.60 6.50
CA LEU A 109 -5.11 8.29 6.59
C LEU A 109 -4.21 8.10 5.34
N GLN A 110 -4.45 7.07 4.53
CA GLN A 110 -3.77 6.87 3.26
C GLN A 110 -3.90 8.12 2.35
N GLN A 111 -2.79 8.84 2.14
CA GLN A 111 -2.75 10.04 1.29
C GLN A 111 -3.74 11.14 1.72
N THR A 112 -4.09 11.25 3.01
CA THR A 112 -4.98 12.30 3.54
C THR A 112 -4.48 12.82 4.89
N GLN A 113 -4.52 14.14 5.09
CA GLN A 113 -3.95 14.75 6.29
C GLN A 113 -4.76 14.44 7.56
N VAL A 114 -4.05 14.18 8.67
CA VAL A 114 -4.62 13.89 10.00
C VAL A 114 -5.69 14.90 10.43
N ALA A 115 -5.47 16.19 10.17
CA ALA A 115 -6.42 17.25 10.52
C ALA A 115 -7.77 17.08 9.82
N THR A 116 -7.77 16.76 8.52
CA THR A 116 -8.98 16.46 7.74
C THR A 116 -9.66 15.20 8.25
N VAL A 117 -8.90 14.12 8.48
CA VAL A 117 -9.46 12.80 8.84
C VAL A 117 -10.26 12.83 10.15
N LYS A 118 -9.88 13.67 11.14
CA LYS A 118 -10.57 13.77 12.44
C LYS A 118 -12.09 13.88 12.34
N GLU A 119 -12.60 14.80 11.52
CA GLU A 119 -14.05 15.06 11.42
C GLU A 119 -14.79 14.16 10.42
N TYR A 120 -14.07 13.45 9.54
CA TYR A 120 -14.66 12.36 8.75
C TYR A 120 -14.81 11.10 9.59
N TYR A 121 -13.76 10.73 10.33
CA TYR A 121 -13.74 9.58 11.21
C TYR A 121 -14.87 9.60 12.26
N LYS A 122 -15.02 10.72 12.97
CA LYS A 122 -16.11 10.94 13.94
C LYS A 122 -17.50 10.75 13.30
N ARG A 123 -17.75 11.36 12.13
CA ARG A 123 -19.05 11.24 11.43
C ARG A 123 -19.29 9.83 10.92
N TRP A 124 -18.25 9.17 10.41
CA TRP A 124 -18.29 7.80 9.92
C TRP A 124 -18.70 6.83 11.02
N LEU A 125 -17.97 6.77 12.13
CA LEU A 125 -18.32 5.87 13.24
C LEU A 125 -19.59 6.27 13.99
N LYS A 126 -20.03 7.54 13.93
CA LYS A 126 -21.36 7.93 14.40
C LYS A 126 -22.50 7.36 13.53
N LYS A 127 -22.27 7.16 12.23
CA LYS A 127 -23.26 6.56 11.32
C LYS A 127 -23.17 5.03 11.29
N TRP A 128 -21.96 4.50 11.28
CA TRP A 128 -21.65 3.08 11.18
C TRP A 128 -20.64 2.69 12.26
N PRO A 129 -21.08 2.50 13.52
CA PRO A 129 -20.20 2.17 14.64
C PRO A 129 -19.61 0.76 14.54
N THR A 130 -20.29 -0.19 13.89
CA THR A 130 -19.80 -1.56 13.66
C THR A 130 -19.54 -1.83 12.17
N VAL A 131 -18.84 -2.94 11.89
CA VAL A 131 -18.64 -3.44 10.52
C VAL A 131 -19.95 -3.93 9.90
N GLN A 132 -20.91 -4.38 10.72
CA GLN A 132 -22.27 -4.76 10.30
C GLN A 132 -23.05 -3.56 9.77
N ASP A 133 -23.01 -2.42 10.46
CA ASP A 133 -23.71 -1.20 10.05
C ASP A 133 -23.17 -0.70 8.70
N LEU A 134 -21.84 -0.74 8.52
CA LEU A 134 -21.22 -0.37 7.25
C LEU A 134 -21.56 -1.35 6.12
N ALA A 135 -21.59 -2.65 6.40
CA ALA A 135 -21.92 -3.68 5.41
C ALA A 135 -23.37 -3.59 4.90
N ALA A 136 -24.27 -3.03 5.71
CA ALA A 136 -25.67 -2.79 5.37
C ALA A 136 -25.92 -1.45 4.64
N ALA A 137 -24.90 -0.60 4.50
CA ALA A 137 -25.00 0.70 3.84
C ALA A 137 -25.17 0.58 2.32
N THR A 138 -25.73 1.60 1.68
CA THR A 138 -25.65 1.70 0.21
C THR A 138 -24.32 2.32 -0.23
N ILE A 139 -23.86 2.01 -1.44
CA ILE A 139 -22.61 2.58 -1.98
C ILE A 139 -22.74 4.10 -2.21
N GLU A 140 -23.95 4.61 -2.45
CA GLU A 140 -24.27 6.03 -2.54
C GLU A 140 -24.03 6.73 -1.19
N GLU A 141 -24.49 6.14 -0.09
CA GLU A 141 -24.25 6.66 1.26
C GLU A 141 -22.75 6.67 1.60
N VAL A 142 -22.05 5.59 1.27
CA VAL A 142 -20.59 5.46 1.45
C VAL A 142 -19.85 6.53 0.65
N ASN A 143 -20.21 6.75 -0.61
CA ASN A 143 -19.65 7.81 -1.45
C ASN A 143 -19.96 9.21 -0.88
N GLN A 144 -21.17 9.43 -0.36
CA GLN A 144 -21.57 10.70 0.26
C GLN A 144 -20.75 10.99 1.53
N MET A 145 -20.53 9.99 2.38
CA MET A 145 -19.74 10.12 3.62
C MET A 145 -18.24 10.23 3.34
N TRP A 146 -17.75 9.65 2.25
CA TRP A 146 -16.35 9.78 1.78
C TRP A 146 -16.09 11.08 0.97
N SER A 147 -17.13 11.81 0.59
CA SER A 147 -17.04 12.99 -0.27
C SER A 147 -16.14 14.06 0.34
N GLY A 148 -15.04 14.37 -0.35
CA GLY A 148 -14.01 15.30 0.10
C GLY A 148 -12.73 14.67 0.67
N LEU A 149 -12.68 13.37 0.96
CA LEU A 149 -11.43 12.65 1.31
C LEU A 149 -10.56 12.31 0.09
N GLY A 150 -11.14 12.32 -1.11
CA GLY A 150 -10.46 11.88 -2.33
C GLY A 150 -10.21 10.37 -2.38
N TYR A 151 -9.82 9.88 -3.57
CA TYR A 151 -9.60 8.45 -3.85
C TYR A 151 -10.76 7.56 -3.38
N TYR A 152 -11.98 7.80 -3.89
CA TYR A 152 -13.22 7.10 -3.53
C TYR A 152 -13.16 5.56 -3.59
N SER A 153 -12.23 5.00 -4.37
CA SER A 153 -11.92 3.56 -4.38
C SER A 153 -11.49 3.01 -3.01
N ARG A 154 -10.96 3.85 -2.11
CA ARG A 154 -10.68 3.50 -0.70
C ARG A 154 -11.97 3.23 0.08
N GLY A 155 -12.90 4.19 0.08
CA GLY A 155 -14.20 4.05 0.75
C GLY A 155 -15.02 2.88 0.19
N ARG A 156 -14.97 2.66 -1.13
CA ARG A 156 -15.59 1.48 -1.75
C ARG A 156 -14.97 0.16 -1.27
N ARG A 157 -13.64 0.03 -1.28
CA ARG A 157 -12.95 -1.20 -0.81
C ARG A 157 -13.17 -1.48 0.67
N LEU A 158 -13.25 -0.43 1.49
CA LEU A 158 -13.61 -0.53 2.90
C LEU A 158 -15.03 -1.09 3.07
N HIS A 159 -15.99 -0.66 2.23
CA HIS A 159 -17.35 -1.21 2.21
C HIS A 159 -17.41 -2.65 1.65
N GLU A 160 -16.76 -2.94 0.52
CA GLU A 160 -16.61 -4.30 -0.04
C GLU A 160 -16.03 -5.27 1.00
N GLY A 161 -15.04 -4.82 1.78
CA GLY A 161 -14.45 -5.61 2.86
C GLY A 161 -15.36 -5.78 4.07
N ALA A 162 -16.16 -4.78 4.43
CA ALA A 162 -17.15 -4.90 5.50
C ALA A 162 -18.25 -5.92 5.14
N GLN A 163 -18.75 -5.86 3.90
CA GLN A 163 -19.68 -6.86 3.35
C GLN A 163 -19.07 -8.26 3.42
N LYS A 164 -17.80 -8.43 3.03
CA LYS A 164 -17.08 -9.70 3.16
C LYS A 164 -16.98 -10.20 4.60
N VAL A 165 -16.65 -9.32 5.55
CA VAL A 165 -16.60 -9.68 6.99
C VAL A 165 -17.94 -10.20 7.48
N VAL A 166 -19.05 -9.60 7.07
CA VAL A 166 -20.40 -10.07 7.44
C VAL A 166 -20.75 -11.39 6.77
N LEU A 167 -20.59 -11.48 5.45
CA LEU A 167 -21.06 -12.62 4.64
C LEU A 167 -20.19 -13.87 4.80
N GLU A 168 -18.86 -13.74 4.71
CA GLU A 168 -17.93 -14.87 4.76
C GLU A 168 -17.45 -15.15 6.19
N LEU A 169 -17.12 -14.09 6.95
CA LEU A 169 -16.53 -14.21 8.29
C LEU A 169 -17.55 -14.12 9.44
N LYS A 170 -18.86 -14.15 9.10
CA LYS A 170 -19.98 -14.16 10.05
C LYS A 170 -19.96 -12.97 11.03
N GLY A 171 -19.55 -11.80 10.54
CA GLY A 171 -19.45 -10.55 11.29
C GLY A 171 -18.26 -10.48 12.26
N ARG A 172 -17.31 -11.42 12.20
CA ARG A 172 -16.12 -11.44 13.06
C ARG A 172 -14.94 -10.82 12.32
N MET A 173 -14.34 -9.78 12.90
CA MET A 173 -13.11 -9.20 12.33
C MET A 173 -11.95 -10.21 12.41
N PRO A 174 -11.09 -10.29 11.38
CA PRO A 174 -9.84 -11.06 11.39
C PRO A 174 -9.00 -10.82 12.64
N ARG A 175 -8.35 -11.88 13.16
CA ARG A 175 -7.65 -11.88 14.46
C ARG A 175 -6.14 -12.09 14.37
N THR A 176 -5.58 -12.05 13.17
CA THR A 176 -4.13 -12.00 12.95
C THR A 176 -3.78 -11.02 11.83
N VAL A 177 -2.54 -10.53 11.81
CA VAL A 177 -1.97 -9.74 10.70
C VAL A 177 -2.05 -10.51 9.37
N ASP A 178 -1.84 -11.83 9.40
CA ASP A 178 -1.92 -12.70 8.24
C ASP A 178 -3.36 -12.82 7.70
N ASP A 179 -4.34 -12.97 8.58
CA ASP A 179 -5.76 -12.95 8.21
C ASP A 179 -6.21 -11.57 7.71
N LEU A 180 -5.78 -10.48 8.35
CA LEU A 180 -6.05 -9.10 7.90
C LEU A 180 -5.54 -8.89 6.46
N LEU A 181 -4.32 -9.38 6.17
CA LEU A 181 -3.68 -9.29 4.86
C LEU A 181 -4.32 -10.19 3.79
N LYS A 182 -4.72 -11.41 4.14
CA LYS A 182 -5.30 -12.40 3.21
C LYS A 182 -6.78 -12.18 2.96
N GLN A 183 -7.54 -11.73 3.97
CA GLN A 183 -8.99 -11.75 3.94
C GLN A 183 -9.62 -10.41 3.56
N LEU A 184 -9.03 -9.26 3.92
CA LEU A 184 -9.64 -7.94 3.70
C LEU A 184 -9.18 -7.27 2.38
N PRO A 185 -10.11 -6.87 1.47
CA PRO A 185 -9.74 -6.21 0.22
C PRO A 185 -9.13 -4.82 0.47
N GLY A 186 -8.03 -4.52 -0.22
CA GLY A 186 -7.33 -3.24 -0.11
C GLY A 186 -6.44 -3.09 1.14
N VAL A 187 -6.36 -4.10 2.01
CA VAL A 187 -5.40 -4.15 3.12
C VAL A 187 -4.06 -4.69 2.61
N GLY A 188 -3.02 -3.84 2.63
CA GLY A 188 -1.63 -4.25 2.37
C GLY A 188 -0.86 -4.49 3.67
N ARG A 189 0.38 -5.00 3.56
CA ARG A 189 1.27 -5.35 4.69
C ARG A 189 1.35 -4.27 5.77
N TYR A 190 1.44 -2.99 5.40
CA TYR A 190 1.38 -1.86 6.35
C TYR A 190 0.09 -1.83 7.16
N THR A 191 -1.07 -1.77 6.49
CA THR A 191 -2.38 -1.67 7.17
C THR A 191 -2.70 -2.94 7.96
N ALA A 192 -2.29 -4.12 7.49
CA ALA A 192 -2.41 -5.37 8.23
C ALA A 192 -1.59 -5.33 9.54
N ALA A 193 -0.33 -4.86 9.46
CA ALA A 193 0.54 -4.72 10.64
C ALA A 193 0.01 -3.65 11.62
N ALA A 194 -0.35 -2.47 11.13
CA ALA A 194 -0.85 -1.36 11.96
C ALA A 194 -2.17 -1.71 12.67
N VAL A 195 -3.12 -2.32 11.96
CA VAL A 195 -4.37 -2.81 12.59
C VAL A 195 -4.07 -3.95 13.56
N GLY A 196 -3.16 -4.87 13.19
CA GLY A 196 -2.77 -6.00 14.03
C GLY A 196 -2.09 -5.60 15.35
N SER A 197 -1.20 -4.61 15.34
CA SER A 197 -0.53 -4.17 16.56
C SER A 197 -1.42 -3.28 17.42
N ILE A 198 -2.09 -2.27 16.82
CA ILE A 198 -2.92 -1.29 17.55
C ILE A 198 -4.22 -1.91 18.08
N ALA A 199 -4.93 -2.73 17.29
CA ALA A 199 -6.22 -3.28 17.69
C ALA A 199 -6.12 -4.64 18.39
N LEU A 200 -5.20 -5.51 17.93
CA LEU A 200 -5.10 -6.90 18.39
C LEU A 200 -3.91 -7.16 19.33
N GLY A 201 -3.02 -6.18 19.55
CA GLY A 201 -1.83 -6.34 20.39
C GLY A 201 -0.78 -7.29 19.80
N GLN A 202 -0.79 -7.54 18.49
CA GLN A 202 0.20 -8.44 17.88
C GLN A 202 1.57 -7.74 17.73
N VAL A 203 2.62 -8.42 18.17
CA VAL A 203 4.00 -7.93 18.15
C VAL A 203 4.54 -7.94 16.72
N THR A 204 4.24 -6.87 15.98
CA THR A 204 4.71 -6.63 14.61
C THR A 204 5.02 -5.15 14.40
N GLY A 205 6.12 -4.86 13.71
CA GLY A 205 6.42 -3.50 13.26
C GLY A 205 5.59 -3.13 12.04
N ALA A 206 5.09 -1.90 11.97
CA ALA A 206 4.35 -1.39 10.81
C ALA A 206 5.15 -0.31 10.09
N VAL A 207 5.64 -0.59 8.88
CA VAL A 207 6.54 0.31 8.15
C VAL A 207 5.80 1.18 7.13
N ASP A 208 5.83 2.50 7.34
CA ASP A 208 5.36 3.53 6.42
C ASP A 208 6.50 4.51 6.04
N GLY A 209 6.19 5.54 5.25
CA GLY A 209 7.16 6.60 4.89
C GLY A 209 7.69 7.44 6.06
N ASN A 210 7.07 7.38 7.24
CA ASN A 210 7.60 7.98 8.47
C ASN A 210 8.59 7.05 9.17
N VAL A 211 8.24 5.78 9.34
CA VAL A 211 9.13 4.75 9.93
C VAL A 211 10.37 4.54 9.07
N ILE A 212 10.25 4.44 7.74
CA ILE A 212 11.38 4.41 6.81
C ILE A 212 12.34 5.59 7.06
N ARG A 213 11.80 6.81 7.12
CA ARG A 213 12.57 8.04 7.33
C ARG A 213 13.28 8.09 8.68
N VAL A 214 12.69 7.49 9.72
CA VAL A 214 13.33 7.39 11.05
C VAL A 214 14.42 6.33 11.05
N LEU A 215 14.12 5.10 10.63
CA LEU A 215 15.07 3.98 10.64
C LEU A 215 16.29 4.24 9.75
N CYS A 216 16.11 4.79 8.55
CA CYS A 216 17.22 5.17 7.66
C CYS A 216 18.14 6.22 8.29
N ARG A 217 17.64 7.10 9.16
CA ARG A 217 18.47 8.09 9.87
C ARG A 217 19.16 7.46 11.08
N VAL A 218 18.44 6.71 11.90
CA VAL A 218 18.96 6.08 13.14
C VAL A 218 20.06 5.04 12.84
N ARG A 219 19.95 4.30 11.73
CA ARG A 219 20.95 3.31 11.30
C ARG A 219 21.72 3.67 10.02
N ALA A 220 21.73 4.96 9.66
CA ALA A 220 22.52 5.53 8.55
C ALA A 220 22.38 4.77 7.20
N ILE A 221 21.18 4.33 6.86
CA ILE A 221 20.88 3.60 5.63
C ILE A 221 20.64 4.61 4.50
N GLY A 222 21.72 4.95 3.78
CA GLY A 222 21.69 5.85 2.62
C GLY A 222 21.26 5.20 1.29
N ALA A 223 20.95 3.90 1.29
CA ALA A 223 20.48 3.19 0.10
C ALA A 223 19.00 3.51 -0.21
N ASP A 224 18.64 3.48 -1.49
CA ASP A 224 17.28 3.67 -1.98
C ASP A 224 16.28 2.71 -1.30
N SER A 225 15.37 3.29 -0.52
CA SER A 225 14.37 2.59 0.30
C SER A 225 13.21 2.01 -0.49
N THR A 226 13.16 2.19 -1.81
CA THR A 226 12.21 1.49 -2.69
C THR A 226 12.74 0.12 -3.16
N ARG A 227 14.05 -0.15 -3.04
CA ARG A 227 14.66 -1.43 -3.42
C ARG A 227 14.18 -2.54 -2.49
N PRO A 228 13.70 -3.71 -3.00
CA PRO A 228 13.16 -4.78 -2.17
C PRO A 228 14.06 -5.24 -1.01
N THR A 229 15.38 -5.31 -1.22
CA THR A 229 16.34 -5.68 -0.16
C THR A 229 16.42 -4.65 0.96
N VAL A 230 16.27 -3.36 0.66
CA VAL A 230 16.25 -2.27 1.66
C VAL A 230 14.89 -2.24 2.36
N THR A 231 13.80 -2.45 1.62
CA THR A 231 12.45 -2.60 2.16
C THR A 231 12.40 -3.71 3.22
N GLU A 232 12.85 -4.93 2.89
CA GLU A 232 12.84 -6.04 3.87
C GLU A 232 13.80 -5.82 5.04
N ALA A 233 14.96 -5.17 4.83
CA ALA A 233 15.82 -4.77 5.94
C ALA A 233 15.11 -3.81 6.90
N LEU A 234 14.35 -2.84 6.40
CA LEU A 234 13.57 -1.90 7.21
C LEU A 234 12.39 -2.57 7.93
N TRP A 235 11.73 -3.55 7.31
CA TRP A 235 10.72 -4.39 7.98
C TRP A 235 11.33 -5.25 9.09
N ASN A 236 12.50 -5.86 8.85
CA ASN A 236 13.21 -6.64 9.86
C ASN A 236 13.66 -5.78 11.04
N LEU A 237 14.18 -4.57 10.79
CA LEU A 237 14.47 -3.59 11.84
C LEU A 237 13.22 -3.18 12.62
N SER A 238 12.10 -2.94 11.94
CA SER A 238 10.85 -2.59 12.63
C SER A 238 10.29 -3.74 13.48
N ASN A 239 10.45 -4.99 13.05
CA ASN A 239 10.08 -6.19 13.82
C ASN A 239 11.06 -6.50 14.96
N LEU A 240 12.33 -6.11 14.84
CA LEU A 240 13.32 -6.19 15.94
C LEU A 240 13.04 -5.13 17.02
N LEU A 241 12.56 -3.95 16.63
CA LEU A 241 12.37 -2.81 17.52
C LEU A 241 11.00 -2.71 18.19
N VAL A 242 9.93 -3.21 17.56
CA VAL A 242 8.57 -3.19 18.15
C VAL A 242 8.59 -3.76 19.57
N ASP A 243 7.94 -3.09 20.52
CA ASP A 243 7.92 -3.51 21.91
C ASP A 243 6.93 -4.69 22.12
N PRO A 244 7.30 -5.75 22.86
CA PRO A 244 6.45 -6.92 23.04
C PRO A 244 5.21 -6.65 23.89
N GLU A 245 5.27 -5.71 24.83
CA GLU A 245 4.14 -5.34 25.70
C GLU A 245 3.31 -4.22 25.08
N ARG A 246 3.93 -3.38 24.24
CA ARG A 246 3.32 -2.18 23.62
C ARG A 246 3.62 -2.05 22.12
N PRO A 247 3.07 -2.93 21.27
CA PRO A 247 3.38 -2.93 19.84
C PRO A 247 2.61 -1.88 19.00
N GLY A 248 1.66 -1.14 19.57
CA GLY A 248 0.78 -0.16 18.89
C GLY A 248 0.67 1.22 19.56
#